data_AF-A0A6C0EU46-F1
#
_entry.id   AF-A0A6C0EU46-F1
#
_cell.length_a   1.000
_cell.length_b   1.000
_cell.length_c   1.000
_cell.angle_alpha   90.00
_cell.angle_beta   90.00
_cell.angle_gamma   90.00
#
_symmetry.space_group_name_H-M   'P 1'
#
loop_
_entity.id
_entity.type
_entity.pdbx_description
1 polymer ?
#
loop_
_entity_poly.entity_id
_entity_poly.type
_entity_poly.pdbx_seq_one_letter_code
_entity_poly.pdbx_strand_id
1 'polypeptide(L)'
;MSEFTRNLDELLYLSGTKKNMVRHLRKNYRENIHYINYIVEKDNFKNTPQNGGQNKIVFMLTESVYELLKNSYNLRNRYIVDISDKVKYVNIGMCIENQTIGFIENAYSNMLNVKRQYGFGKYRADLYFIDYKLVIECDENNHTDRDAIQEKVREDYILSLGNKIIRYNPNASSFDLSNVLREINVILFSGKL
;
A
#
# COMPACT_ATOMS: atom_id res chain seq x y z
N MET A 1 4.48 1.01 -27.74
CA MET A 1 3.29 0.86 -26.86
C MET A 1 3.52 -0.34 -25.97
N SER A 2 3.15 -0.28 -24.71
CA SER A 2 3.25 -1.45 -23.82
C SER A 2 2.26 -2.52 -24.27
N GLU A 3 2.75 -3.74 -24.53
CA GLU A 3 1.88 -4.87 -24.86
C GLU A 3 1.38 -5.55 -23.58
N PHE A 4 0.08 -5.82 -23.51
CA PHE A 4 -0.58 -6.47 -22.37
C PHE A 4 -0.84 -7.95 -22.71
N THR A 5 0.16 -8.79 -22.49
CA THR A 5 0.19 -10.18 -22.97
C THR A 5 -0.11 -11.22 -21.90
N ARG A 6 -0.01 -10.88 -20.60
CA ARG A 6 -0.10 -11.85 -19.50
C ARG A 6 -1.40 -11.73 -18.73
N ASN A 7 -2.08 -12.84 -18.49
CA ASN A 7 -3.33 -12.85 -17.74
C ASN A 7 -3.06 -12.96 -16.24
N LEU A 8 -3.68 -12.09 -15.43
CA LEU A 8 -3.59 -12.17 -13.97
C LEU A 8 -4.00 -13.54 -13.42
N ASP A 9 -4.91 -14.23 -14.10
CA ASP A 9 -5.42 -15.54 -13.68
C ASP A 9 -4.33 -16.63 -13.68
N GLU A 10 -3.25 -16.44 -14.46
CA GLU A 10 -2.05 -17.31 -14.43
C GLU A 10 -1.37 -17.30 -13.07
N LEU A 11 -1.53 -16.24 -12.26
CA LEU A 11 -0.92 -16.10 -10.94
C LEU A 11 -1.83 -16.52 -9.79
N LEU A 12 -3.04 -17.05 -10.05
CA LEU A 12 -3.97 -17.46 -8.99
C LEU A 12 -3.41 -18.57 -8.09
N TYR A 13 -2.41 -19.34 -8.53
CA TYR A 13 -1.73 -20.29 -7.66
C TYR A 13 -1.02 -19.60 -6.47
N LEU A 14 -0.70 -18.30 -6.56
CA LEU A 14 -0.11 -17.51 -5.48
C LEU A 14 -1.15 -17.04 -4.44
N SER A 15 -2.44 -17.09 -4.77
CA SER A 15 -3.53 -16.57 -3.93
C SER A 15 -4.75 -17.46 -3.99
N GLY A 16 -5.22 -17.95 -2.84
CA GLY A 16 -6.48 -18.72 -2.78
C GLY A 16 -7.71 -17.99 -3.34
N THR A 17 -7.66 -16.66 -3.58
CA THR A 17 -8.73 -15.91 -4.24
C THR A 17 -8.21 -14.85 -5.23
N LYS A 18 -8.91 -14.71 -6.37
CA LYS A 18 -8.70 -13.64 -7.37
C LYS A 18 -8.90 -12.25 -6.79
N LYS A 19 -9.86 -12.10 -5.87
CA LYS A 19 -10.16 -10.84 -5.18
C LYS A 19 -8.93 -10.21 -4.52
N ASN A 20 -8.12 -11.00 -3.82
CA ASN A 20 -6.92 -10.50 -3.13
C ASN A 20 -5.84 -10.06 -4.13
N MET A 21 -5.66 -10.79 -5.23
CA MET A 21 -4.74 -10.42 -6.29
C MET A 21 -5.14 -9.12 -6.97
N VAL A 22 -6.41 -8.99 -7.34
CA VAL A 22 -6.95 -7.76 -7.95
C VAL A 22 -6.79 -6.57 -7.01
N ARG A 23 -7.05 -6.76 -5.70
CA ARG A 23 -6.83 -5.72 -4.70
C ARG A 23 -5.35 -5.29 -4.64
N HIS A 24 -4.42 -6.24 -4.64
CA HIS A 24 -2.99 -5.94 -4.64
C HIS A 24 -2.55 -5.26 -5.94
N LEU A 25 -2.97 -5.76 -7.09
CA LEU A 25 -2.70 -5.18 -8.40
C LEU A 25 -3.15 -3.71 -8.45
N ARG A 26 -4.41 -3.45 -8.09
CA ARG A 26 -4.99 -2.09 -8.11
C ARG A 26 -4.33 -1.14 -7.11
N LYS A 27 -3.87 -1.64 -5.95
CA LYS A 27 -3.15 -0.82 -4.97
C LYS A 27 -1.75 -0.41 -5.45
N ASN A 28 -1.08 -1.26 -6.23
CA ASN A 28 0.35 -1.09 -6.55
C ASN A 28 0.63 -0.61 -7.98
N TYR A 29 -0.34 -0.75 -8.90
CA TYR A 29 -0.13 -0.54 -10.32
C TYR A 29 -1.26 0.31 -10.93
N ARG A 30 -0.98 0.99 -12.05
CA ARG A 30 -1.91 1.92 -12.72
C ARG A 30 -2.52 1.28 -13.97
N GLU A 31 -3.83 1.42 -14.12
CA GLU A 31 -4.55 0.99 -15.31
C GLU A 31 -4.08 1.78 -16.55
N ASN A 32 -4.11 1.16 -17.73
CA ASN A 32 -3.61 1.67 -19.02
C ASN A 32 -2.09 1.94 -19.08
N ILE A 33 -1.37 1.74 -17.97
CA ILE A 33 0.10 1.83 -17.92
C ILE A 33 0.69 0.45 -17.65
N HIS A 34 0.21 -0.21 -16.59
CA HIS A 34 0.74 -1.47 -16.08
C HIS A 34 -0.17 -2.66 -16.36
N TYR A 35 -1.48 -2.42 -16.38
CA TYR A 35 -2.48 -3.43 -16.71
C TYR A 35 -3.68 -2.78 -17.42
N ILE A 36 -4.45 -3.59 -18.12
CA ILE A 36 -5.78 -3.27 -18.62
C ILE A 36 -6.77 -4.29 -18.08
N ASN A 37 -8.06 -3.96 -18.05
CA ASN A 37 -9.09 -4.94 -17.74
C ASN A 37 -10.31 -4.79 -18.65
N TYR A 38 -11.00 -5.90 -18.89
CA TYR A 38 -12.23 -5.94 -19.67
C TYR A 38 -13.15 -7.05 -19.18
N ILE A 39 -14.44 -6.90 -19.46
CA ILE A 39 -15.47 -7.90 -19.10
C ILE A 39 -15.55 -8.91 -20.24
N VAL A 40 -15.52 -10.20 -19.91
CA VAL A 40 -15.82 -11.26 -20.89
C VAL A 40 -17.32 -11.52 -20.88
N GLU A 41 -17.99 -11.20 -21.98
CA GLU A 41 -19.36 -11.63 -22.24
C GLU A 41 -19.37 -13.14 -22.49
N LYS A 42 -20.19 -13.87 -21.71
CA LYS A 42 -20.21 -15.34 -21.74
C LYS A 42 -20.92 -15.82 -23.00
N ASP A 43 -20.17 -16.41 -23.94
CA ASP A 43 -20.77 -17.29 -24.95
C ASP A 43 -20.44 -18.78 -24.77
N ASN A 44 -19.60 -19.21 -23.80
CA ASN A 44 -19.24 -20.65 -23.71
C ASN A 44 -18.93 -21.23 -22.32
N PHE A 45 -19.43 -20.66 -21.22
CA PHE A 45 -19.28 -21.29 -19.89
C PHE A 45 -20.63 -21.76 -19.33
N LYS A 46 -20.78 -23.09 -19.26
CA LYS A 46 -21.92 -23.80 -18.67
C LYS A 46 -22.36 -23.14 -17.35
N ASN A 47 -23.68 -23.04 -17.21
CA ASN A 47 -24.40 -22.46 -16.09
C ASN A 47 -24.00 -23.12 -14.76
N THR A 48 -23.05 -22.52 -14.05
CA THR A 48 -22.96 -22.63 -12.60
C THR A 48 -23.17 -21.23 -12.00
N PRO A 49 -24.08 -21.07 -11.03
CA PRO A 49 -24.33 -19.79 -10.37
C PRO A 49 -23.11 -19.42 -9.53
N GLN A 50 -22.22 -18.61 -10.11
CA GLN A 50 -21.11 -18.02 -9.37
C GLN A 50 -21.52 -16.63 -8.91
N ASN A 51 -21.76 -16.49 -7.60
CA ASN A 51 -21.94 -15.21 -6.95
C ASN A 51 -20.62 -14.44 -6.97
N GLY A 52 -20.38 -13.63 -8.01
CA GLY A 52 -19.20 -12.76 -8.06
C GLY A 52 -18.93 -12.15 -9.43
N GLY A 53 -19.41 -10.92 -9.68
CA GLY A 53 -19.14 -10.18 -10.92
C GLY A 53 -17.65 -10.00 -11.23
N GLN A 54 -16.78 -10.03 -10.21
CA GLN A 54 -15.32 -9.95 -10.38
C GLN A 54 -14.70 -11.12 -11.16
N ASN A 55 -15.32 -12.30 -11.17
CA ASN A 55 -14.81 -13.44 -11.95
C ASN A 55 -14.97 -13.23 -13.46
N LYS A 56 -15.84 -12.31 -13.88
CA LYS A 56 -16.08 -11.98 -15.29
C LYS A 56 -15.07 -10.97 -15.86
N ILE A 57 -14.25 -10.36 -14.99
CA ILE A 57 -13.27 -9.36 -15.39
C ILE A 57 -11.93 -10.05 -15.63
N VAL A 58 -11.38 -9.91 -16.83
CA VAL A 58 -10.03 -10.33 -17.18
C VAL A 58 -9.10 -9.14 -17.00
N PHE A 59 -7.96 -9.38 -16.36
CA PHE A 59 -6.89 -8.39 -16.18
C PHE A 59 -5.68 -8.84 -16.99
N MET A 60 -5.26 -8.01 -17.96
CA MET A 60 -4.06 -8.26 -18.77
C MET A 60 -2.95 -7.32 -18.32
N LEU A 61 -1.77 -7.88 -18.10
CA LEU A 61 -0.58 -7.24 -17.53
C LEU A 61 0.49 -7.14 -18.63
N THR A 62 1.35 -6.13 -18.53
CA THR A 62 2.63 -6.16 -19.26
C THR A 62 3.52 -7.27 -18.70
N GLU A 63 4.43 -7.80 -19.50
CA GLU A 63 5.39 -8.83 -19.05
C GLU A 63 6.17 -8.39 -17.79
N SER A 64 6.59 -7.12 -17.77
CA SER A 64 7.31 -6.54 -16.63
C SER A 64 6.47 -6.51 -15.35
N VAL A 65 5.20 -6.14 -15.44
CA VAL A 65 4.29 -6.06 -14.30
C VAL A 65 3.90 -7.45 -13.82
N TYR A 66 3.72 -8.40 -14.74
CA TYR A 66 3.47 -9.80 -14.42
C TYR A 66 4.60 -10.38 -13.55
N GLU A 67 5.86 -10.26 -13.98
CA GLU A 67 6.99 -10.76 -13.21
C GLU A 67 7.18 -10.00 -11.89
N LEU A 68 6.98 -8.68 -11.87
CA LEU A 68 7.01 -7.89 -10.63
C LEU A 68 5.95 -8.36 -9.63
N LEU A 69 4.71 -8.55 -10.08
CA LEU A 69 3.59 -8.98 -9.24
C LEU A 69 3.83 -10.40 -8.71
N LYS A 70 4.26 -11.31 -9.58
CA LYS A 70 4.61 -12.69 -9.21
C LYS A 70 5.67 -12.74 -8.11
N ASN A 71 6.67 -11.88 -8.19
CA ASN A 71 7.77 -11.84 -7.22
C ASN A 71 7.42 -11.05 -5.95
N SER A 72 6.48 -10.10 -6.01
CA SER A 72 6.12 -9.25 -4.88
C SER A 72 4.93 -9.74 -4.06
N TYR A 73 4.04 -10.52 -4.68
CA TYR A 73 2.81 -11.00 -4.05
C TYR A 73 3.13 -11.97 -2.91
N ASN A 74 2.74 -11.62 -1.67
CA ASN A 74 2.96 -12.42 -0.46
C ASN A 74 4.44 -12.65 -0.05
N LEU A 75 5.33 -11.70 -0.36
CA LEU A 75 6.73 -11.69 0.11
C LEU A 75 6.93 -11.95 1.62
N ARG A 76 5.92 -11.65 2.45
CA ARG A 76 6.01 -11.74 3.91
C ARG A 76 6.24 -13.14 4.49
N ASN A 77 6.09 -14.22 3.72
CA ASN A 77 6.05 -15.57 4.32
C ASN A 77 7.02 -16.62 3.78
N ARG A 78 7.97 -16.32 2.87
CA ARG A 78 8.84 -17.43 2.41
C ARG A 78 10.24 -17.15 1.87
N TYR A 79 10.63 -15.92 1.51
CA TYR A 79 11.84 -15.78 0.69
C TYR A 79 12.77 -14.58 0.95
N ILE A 80 12.66 -13.83 2.05
CA ILE A 80 13.64 -12.74 2.30
C ILE A 80 15.07 -13.29 2.51
N VAL A 81 15.22 -14.51 3.05
CA VAL A 81 16.54 -15.14 3.25
C VAL A 81 17.05 -15.84 1.98
N ASP A 82 16.19 -16.58 1.27
CA ASP A 82 16.58 -17.35 0.08
C ASP A 82 16.76 -16.49 -1.20
N ILE A 83 16.10 -15.32 -1.28
CA ILE A 83 16.28 -14.35 -2.39
C ILE A 83 17.67 -13.69 -2.31
N SER A 84 18.16 -13.42 -1.09
CA SER A 84 19.46 -12.79 -0.85
C SER A 84 20.62 -13.60 -1.41
N ASP A 85 20.59 -14.92 -1.23
CA ASP A 85 21.78 -15.75 -1.49
C ASP A 85 21.96 -16.16 -2.96
N LYS A 86 20.91 -16.04 -3.79
CA LYS A 86 20.95 -16.46 -5.21
C LYS A 86 20.71 -15.36 -6.23
N VAL A 87 20.16 -14.22 -5.84
CA VAL A 87 19.76 -13.18 -6.80
C VAL A 87 20.49 -11.88 -6.51
N LYS A 88 21.40 -11.50 -7.42
CA LYS A 88 22.19 -10.25 -7.30
C LYS A 88 21.33 -8.97 -7.21
N TYR A 89 20.06 -9.01 -7.66
CA TYR A 89 19.09 -7.94 -7.49
C TYR A 89 17.66 -8.45 -7.78
N VAL A 90 16.70 -8.19 -6.88
CA VAL A 90 15.27 -8.43 -7.13
C VAL A 90 14.55 -7.09 -7.14
N ASN A 91 13.88 -6.79 -8.25
CA ASN A 91 12.97 -5.66 -8.33
C ASN A 91 11.62 -6.05 -7.74
N ILE A 92 11.18 -5.33 -6.71
CA ILE A 92 9.93 -5.60 -5.99
C ILE A 92 9.02 -4.39 -6.16
N GLY A 93 7.78 -4.61 -6.62
CA GLY A 93 6.74 -3.58 -6.55
C GLY A 93 6.24 -3.42 -5.11
N MET A 94 6.35 -2.22 -4.55
CA MET A 94 5.82 -1.90 -3.22
C MET A 94 4.87 -0.71 -3.31
N CYS A 95 3.81 -0.70 -2.49
CA CYS A 95 2.92 0.46 -2.36
C CYS A 95 3.74 1.66 -1.89
N ILE A 96 3.45 2.85 -2.41
CA ILE A 96 4.20 4.06 -2.06
C ILE A 96 4.06 4.37 -0.56
N GLU A 97 2.86 4.23 0.03
CA GLU A 97 2.61 4.26 1.48
C GLU A 97 3.54 3.30 2.24
N ASN A 98 3.64 2.04 1.80
CA ASN A 98 4.48 1.05 2.47
C ASN A 98 5.97 1.40 2.37
N GLN A 99 6.41 1.98 1.26
CA GLN A 99 7.79 2.43 1.07
C GLN A 99 8.10 3.61 1.99
N THR A 100 7.30 4.67 1.95
CA THR A 100 7.57 5.90 2.71
C THR A 100 7.37 5.69 4.21
N ILE A 101 6.30 5.01 4.65
CA ILE A 101 6.10 4.67 6.06
C ILE A 101 7.18 3.71 6.56
N GLY A 102 7.55 2.69 5.77
CA GLY A 102 8.63 1.77 6.13
C GLY A 102 9.99 2.46 6.23
N PHE A 103 10.27 3.42 5.35
CA PHE A 103 11.48 4.24 5.44
C PHE A 103 11.50 5.07 6.74
N ILE A 104 10.40 5.75 7.06
CA ILE A 104 10.30 6.55 8.29
C ILE A 104 10.44 5.64 9.51
N GLU A 105 9.73 4.51 9.58
CA GLU A 105 9.88 3.53 10.67
C GLU A 105 11.34 3.12 10.85
N ASN A 106 12.02 2.69 9.77
CA ASN A 106 13.41 2.24 9.83
C ASN A 106 14.36 3.33 10.32
N ALA A 107 14.12 4.60 9.96
CA ALA A 107 14.93 5.72 10.42
C ALA A 107 14.93 5.90 11.95
N TYR A 108 13.91 5.40 12.65
CA TYR A 108 13.72 5.62 14.10
C TYR A 108 13.54 4.35 14.95
N SER A 109 13.27 3.18 14.35
CA SER A 109 12.83 1.94 15.03
C SER A 109 13.75 1.40 16.13
N ASN A 110 15.06 1.66 16.05
CA ASN A 110 16.02 1.22 17.07
C ASN A 110 16.32 2.28 18.14
N MET A 111 15.78 3.49 17.98
CA MET A 111 16.03 4.63 18.87
C MET A 111 14.78 5.06 19.63
N LEU A 112 13.60 4.90 19.03
CA LEU A 112 12.33 5.38 19.55
C LEU A 112 11.28 4.28 19.51
N ASN A 113 10.28 4.38 20.40
CA ASN A 113 9.14 3.48 20.41
C ASN A 113 8.17 3.82 19.27
N VAL A 114 8.39 3.20 18.11
CA VAL A 114 7.60 3.42 16.89
C VAL A 114 6.84 2.16 16.53
N LYS A 115 5.56 2.30 16.16
CA LYS A 115 4.70 1.17 15.79
C LYS A 115 3.85 1.46 14.56
N ARG A 116 3.94 0.58 13.56
CA ARG A 116 3.06 0.61 12.38
C ARG A 116 1.66 0.13 12.68
N GLN A 117 0.70 0.63 11.91
CA GLN A 117 -0.69 0.18 11.94
C GLN A 117 -1.28 0.20 13.37
N TYR A 118 -0.96 1.25 14.13
CA TYR A 118 -1.35 1.38 15.53
C TYR A 118 -2.85 1.65 15.67
N GLY A 119 -3.51 0.95 16.59
CA GLY A 119 -4.95 1.07 16.82
C GLY A 119 -5.30 2.15 17.82
N PHE A 120 -6.20 3.06 17.42
CA PHE A 120 -6.86 4.03 18.30
C PHE A 120 -8.36 3.71 18.33
N GLY A 121 -8.79 2.93 19.32
CA GLY A 121 -10.16 2.41 19.38
C GLY A 121 -10.49 1.61 18.12
N LYS A 122 -11.50 2.06 17.35
CA LYS A 122 -11.89 1.44 16.06
C LYS A 122 -11.04 1.90 14.87
N TYR A 123 -10.20 2.92 15.05
CA TYR A 123 -9.39 3.50 13.98
C TYR A 123 -7.96 2.96 14.01
N ARG A 124 -7.25 3.16 12.91
CA ARG A 124 -5.86 2.73 12.77
C ARG A 124 -5.07 3.82 12.06
N ALA A 125 -3.88 4.10 12.56
CA ALA A 125 -2.92 5.02 11.98
C ALA A 125 -1.77 4.26 11.32
N ASP A 126 -1.18 4.83 10.27
CA ASP A 126 -0.12 4.17 9.51
C ASP A 126 1.15 3.95 10.34
N LEU A 127 1.59 4.97 11.09
CA LEU A 127 2.76 4.92 11.96
C LEU A 127 2.54 5.79 13.21
N TYR A 128 2.99 5.31 14.37
CA TYR A 128 2.84 6.01 15.64
C TYR A 128 4.13 6.02 16.46
N PHE A 129 4.60 7.21 16.83
CA PHE A 129 5.68 7.45 17.79
C PHE A 129 5.05 7.58 19.18
N ILE A 130 5.03 6.47 19.91
CA ILE A 130 4.20 6.31 21.12
C ILE A 130 4.57 7.33 22.19
N ASP A 131 5.86 7.46 22.49
CA ASP A 131 6.35 8.32 23.59
C ASP A 131 6.19 9.82 23.30
N TYR A 132 5.99 10.16 22.03
CA TYR A 132 5.85 11.54 21.55
C TYR A 132 4.40 11.90 21.22
N LYS A 133 3.47 10.94 21.36
CA LYS A 133 2.07 11.06 20.92
C LYS A 133 1.98 11.63 19.49
N LEU A 134 2.84 11.17 18.60
CA LEU A 134 2.93 11.67 17.23
C LEU A 134 2.52 10.57 16.24
N VAL A 135 1.45 10.85 15.52
CA VAL A 135 0.89 10.01 14.46
C VAL A 135 1.38 10.52 13.11
N ILE A 136 1.84 9.61 12.25
CA ILE A 136 2.17 9.89 10.85
C ILE A 136 1.21 9.11 9.96
N GLU A 137 0.56 9.82 9.03
CA GLU A 137 -0.40 9.25 8.06
C GLU A 137 0.06 9.54 6.64
N CYS A 138 -0.03 8.52 5.78
CA CYS A 138 0.20 8.65 4.35
C CYS A 138 -1.14 8.81 3.63
N ASP A 139 -1.38 9.99 3.09
CA ASP A 139 -2.60 10.32 2.36
C ASP A 139 -2.36 10.17 0.86
N GLU A 140 -2.40 8.92 0.37
CA GLU A 140 -2.39 8.64 -1.06
C GLU A 140 -3.65 9.21 -1.73
N ASN A 141 -3.49 10.01 -2.78
CA ASN A 141 -4.57 10.56 -3.61
C ASN A 141 -5.63 11.41 -2.87
N ASN A 142 -5.25 12.10 -1.79
CA ASN A 142 -6.11 13.01 -1.01
C ASN A 142 -7.40 12.35 -0.47
N HIS A 143 -7.39 11.03 -0.26
CA HIS A 143 -8.55 10.26 0.21
C HIS A 143 -9.88 10.60 -0.49
N THR A 144 -9.84 10.87 -1.80
CA THR A 144 -11.02 11.22 -2.61
C THR A 144 -12.13 10.17 -2.60
N ASP A 145 -11.81 8.95 -2.16
CA ASP A 145 -12.72 7.81 -2.02
C ASP A 145 -13.40 7.71 -0.64
N ARG A 146 -13.08 8.60 0.32
CA ARG A 146 -13.61 8.58 1.69
C ARG A 146 -14.61 9.69 1.98
N ASP A 147 -15.55 9.39 2.87
CA ASP A 147 -16.48 10.36 3.43
C ASP A 147 -15.72 11.37 4.32
N ALA A 148 -15.77 12.64 3.94
CA ALA A 148 -15.04 13.71 4.63
C ALA A 148 -15.47 13.91 6.09
N ILE A 149 -16.74 13.64 6.42
CA ILE A 149 -17.26 13.74 7.79
C ILE A 149 -16.66 12.61 8.64
N GLN A 150 -16.64 11.38 8.12
CA GLN A 150 -16.06 10.25 8.84
C GLN A 150 -14.56 10.41 9.07
N GLU A 151 -13.85 10.93 8.08
CA GLU A 151 -12.41 11.21 8.18
C GLU A 151 -12.13 12.30 9.23
N LYS A 152 -12.94 13.35 9.26
CA LYS A 152 -12.84 14.38 10.29
C LYS A 152 -13.13 13.84 11.70
N VAL A 153 -14.17 13.04 11.87
CA VAL A 153 -14.49 12.39 13.16
C VAL A 153 -13.36 11.47 13.62
N ARG A 154 -12.69 10.78 12.69
CA ARG A 154 -11.51 9.97 12.98
C ARG A 154 -10.34 10.84 13.47
N GLU A 155 -10.06 11.92 12.75
CA GLU A 155 -8.97 12.85 13.08
C GLU A 155 -9.20 13.51 14.45
N ASP A 156 -10.39 14.06 14.67
CA ASP A 156 -10.80 14.70 15.94
C ASP A 156 -10.66 13.73 17.12
N TYR A 157 -11.04 12.46 16.93
CA TYR A 157 -10.86 11.43 17.96
C TYR A 157 -9.38 11.20 18.29
N ILE A 158 -8.51 11.04 17.30
CA ILE A 158 -7.07 10.81 17.53
C ILE A 158 -6.43 12.03 18.20
N LEU A 159 -6.78 13.24 17.77
CA LEU A 159 -6.34 14.49 18.38
C LEU A 159 -6.83 14.64 19.82
N SER A 160 -8.08 14.25 20.13
CA SER A 160 -8.65 14.33 21.47
C SER A 160 -7.90 13.50 22.52
N LEU A 161 -7.17 12.46 22.09
CA LEU A 161 -6.29 11.66 22.95
C LEU A 161 -4.94 12.36 23.26
N GLY A 162 -4.79 13.60 22.78
CA GLY A 162 -3.60 14.44 22.95
C GLY A 162 -2.49 14.13 21.93
N ASN A 163 -2.81 13.54 20.79
CA ASN A 163 -1.84 13.28 19.74
C ASN A 163 -1.65 14.48 18.81
N LYS A 164 -0.47 14.57 18.22
CA LYS A 164 -0.18 15.38 17.03
C LYS A 164 -0.26 14.48 15.81
N ILE A 165 -0.66 15.03 14.66
CA ILE A 165 -0.75 14.30 13.39
C ILE A 165 0.09 15.06 12.36
N ILE A 166 1.01 14.34 11.70
CA ILE A 166 1.63 14.77 10.44
C ILE A 166 1.04 13.92 9.33
N ARG A 167 0.49 14.59 8.31
CA ARG A 167 -0.09 13.94 7.13
C ARG A 167 0.68 14.39 5.90
N TYR A 168 1.11 13.46 5.07
CA TYR A 168 1.80 13.77 3.82
C TYR A 168 1.17 13.02 2.64
N ASN A 169 1.19 13.64 1.47
CA ASN A 169 0.72 13.02 0.22
C ASN A 169 1.93 12.70 -0.68
N PRO A 170 2.28 11.41 -0.86
CA PRO A 170 3.42 11.04 -1.68
C PRO A 170 3.18 11.19 -3.19
N ASN A 171 1.93 11.46 -3.60
CA ASN A 171 1.56 11.72 -4.99
C ASN A 171 1.63 13.21 -5.36
N ALA A 172 1.84 14.11 -4.41
CA ALA A 172 2.02 15.53 -4.70
C ALA A 172 3.29 15.75 -5.54
N SER A 173 3.23 16.63 -6.54
CA SER A 173 4.37 16.91 -7.43
C SER A 173 5.56 17.52 -6.69
N SER A 174 5.32 18.21 -5.57
CA SER A 174 6.31 18.79 -4.67
C SER A 174 6.74 17.85 -3.54
N PHE A 175 6.28 16.59 -3.55
CA PHE A 175 6.57 15.66 -2.45
C PHE A 175 8.07 15.36 -2.35
N ASP A 176 8.60 15.56 -1.15
CA ASP A 176 9.93 15.15 -0.75
C ASP A 176 9.86 14.59 0.68
N LEU A 177 10.29 13.35 0.84
CA LEU A 177 10.30 12.65 2.12
C LEU A 177 11.18 13.36 3.16
N SER A 178 12.22 14.11 2.73
CA SER A 178 13.09 14.88 3.61
C SER A 178 12.31 15.96 4.38
N ASN A 179 11.27 16.54 3.78
CA ASN A 179 10.40 17.52 4.43
C ASN A 179 9.60 16.87 5.57
N VAL A 180 9.08 15.67 5.35
CA VAL A 180 8.35 14.90 6.38
C VAL A 180 9.26 14.57 7.55
N LEU A 181 10.49 14.12 7.30
CA LEU A 181 11.47 13.84 8.35
C LEU A 181 11.82 15.10 9.15
N ARG A 182 11.95 16.25 8.48
CA ARG A 182 12.20 17.53 9.15
C ARG A 182 11.05 17.88 10.10
N GLU A 183 9.80 17.75 9.67
CA GLU A 183 8.63 18.02 10.53
C GLU A 183 8.58 17.09 11.75
N ILE A 184 8.88 15.80 11.54
CA ILE A 184 9.01 14.83 12.64
C ILE A 184 10.09 15.32 13.61
N ASN A 185 11.29 15.63 13.12
CA ASN A 185 12.41 16.07 13.94
C ASN A 185 12.10 17.35 14.73
N VAL A 186 11.38 18.31 14.14
CA VAL A 186 10.94 19.50 14.88
C VAL A 186 10.14 19.10 16.11
N ILE A 187 9.21 18.15 16.00
CA ILE A 187 8.42 17.67 17.15
C ILE A 187 9.27 16.88 18.15
N LEU A 188 10.16 16.01 17.66
CA LEU A 188 11.01 15.19 18.53
C LEU A 188 12.00 16.03 19.34
N PHE A 189 12.43 17.18 18.80
CA PHE A 189 13.46 18.04 19.38
C PHE A 189 12.96 19.42 19.85
N SER A 190 11.64 19.68 19.85
CA SER A 190 11.03 21.00 20.19
C SER A 190 11.21 21.46 21.66
N GLY A 191 12.15 20.88 22.41
CA GLY A 191 12.53 21.31 23.76
C GLY A 191 13.98 20.97 24.12
N LYS A 192 14.83 20.71 23.11
CA LYS A 192 16.24 20.30 23.27
C LYS A 192 17.21 21.11 22.41
N LEU A 193 16.75 22.22 21.83
CA LEU A 193 17.55 23.22 21.12
C LEU A 193 17.61 24.51 21.92
#